data_AF-A0A4Z1T8F5-F1
#
_entry.id   AF-A0A4Z1T8F5-F1
#
_cell.length_a   1.000
_cell.length_b   1.000
_cell.length_c   1.000
_cell.angle_alpha   90.00
_cell.angle_beta   90.00
_cell.angle_gamma   90.00
#
_symmetry.space_group_name_H-M   'P 1'
#
loop_
_entity.id
_entity.type
_entity.pdbx_description
1 polymer ?
#
loop_
_entity_poly.entity_id
_entity_poly.type
_entity_poly.pdbx_seq_one_letter_code
_entity_poly.pdbx_strand_id
1 'polypeptide(L)'
;MSLLVSEDAIAHFAAQNPSGITPTQLLDFLTLHKVRPDALNENLVESVMLMCSSRYSGTITGHSAIKRAVYVFSNYTKDQYYALYLYFDQKFRGVLNSEELIAAIEKIQIGLSERACASMLSDHTAEITEHGGITYRVFMQVLVKCIIFRRQFLDALSADGSIGSIKLKR
;
A
#
# COMPACT_ATOMS: atom_id res chain seq x y z
N MET A 1 -9.74 16.37 -7.79
CA MET A 1 -8.99 15.72 -8.88
C MET A 1 -7.80 15.01 -8.26
N SER A 2 -7.74 13.68 -8.26
CA SER A 2 -6.47 13.00 -7.92
C SER A 2 -5.54 13.11 -9.12
N LEU A 3 -4.38 13.73 -8.91
CA LEU A 3 -3.31 13.75 -9.90
C LEU A 3 -2.66 12.36 -9.86
N LEU A 4 -3.12 11.47 -10.75
CA LEU A 4 -2.52 10.16 -10.95
C LEU A 4 -1.33 10.30 -11.91
N VAL A 5 -0.16 9.86 -11.47
CA VAL A 5 1.01 9.71 -12.34
C VAL A 5 0.71 8.66 -13.41
N SER A 6 1.00 8.95 -14.68
CA SER A 6 0.74 8.02 -15.77
C SER A 6 1.62 6.77 -15.69
N GLU A 7 1.10 5.64 -16.17
CA GLU A 7 1.84 4.37 -16.18
C GLU A 7 3.12 4.46 -17.02
N ASP A 8 3.09 5.20 -18.13
CA ASP A 8 4.26 5.47 -18.97
C ASP A 8 5.35 6.24 -18.23
N ALA A 9 4.97 7.22 -17.38
CA ALA A 9 5.93 7.96 -16.57
C ALA A 9 6.58 7.06 -15.51
N ILE A 10 5.81 6.15 -14.90
CA ILE A 10 6.32 5.16 -13.94
C ILE A 10 7.25 4.15 -14.65
N ALA A 11 6.88 3.69 -15.84
CA ALA A 11 7.69 2.77 -16.63
C ALA A 11 9.00 3.42 -17.08
N HIS A 12 8.96 4.67 -17.53
CA HIS A 12 10.14 5.44 -17.91
C HIS A 12 11.06 5.68 -16.72
N PHE A 13 10.50 6.06 -15.57
CA PHE A 13 11.26 6.26 -14.33
C PHE A 13 11.94 4.96 -13.85
N ALA A 14 11.26 3.82 -13.96
CA ALA A 14 11.85 2.51 -13.66
C ALA A 14 12.99 2.16 -14.63
N ALA A 15 12.84 2.46 -15.92
CA ALA A 15 13.85 2.19 -16.95
C ALA A 15 15.11 3.04 -16.77
N GLN A 16 14.97 4.28 -16.28
CA GLN A 16 16.10 5.16 -15.96
C GLN A 16 16.91 4.72 -14.73
N ASN A 17 16.33 3.88 -13.87
CA ASN A 17 16.91 3.46 -12.60
C ASN A 17 17.02 1.92 -12.50
N PRO A 18 17.86 1.28 -13.36
CA PRO A 18 17.92 -0.18 -13.47
C PRO A 18 18.45 -0.87 -12.20
N SER A 19 19.26 -0.17 -11.40
CA SER A 19 19.78 -0.64 -10.11
C SER A 19 18.76 -0.57 -8.98
N GLY A 20 17.55 -0.06 -9.26
CA GLY A 20 16.54 0.22 -8.25
C GLY A 20 16.44 1.72 -7.95
N ILE A 21 15.31 2.09 -7.35
CA ILE A 21 14.99 3.47 -6.99
C ILE A 21 15.22 3.66 -5.50
N THR A 22 15.94 4.72 -5.15
CA THR A 22 16.18 5.17 -3.77
C THR A 22 15.04 6.07 -3.26
N PRO A 23 14.93 6.32 -1.94
CA PRO A 23 13.98 7.26 -1.36
C PRO A 23 14.08 8.65 -1.96
N THR A 24 15.31 9.17 -2.12
CA THR A 24 15.56 10.48 -2.71
C THR A 24 15.03 10.57 -4.14
N GLN A 25 15.36 9.58 -4.99
CA GLN A 25 14.91 9.56 -6.39
C GLN A 25 13.39 9.46 -6.50
N LEU A 26 12.74 8.66 -5.63
CA LEU A 26 11.29 8.55 -5.61
C LEU A 26 10.64 9.85 -5.10
N LEU A 27 11.23 10.52 -4.10
CA LEU A 27 10.77 11.82 -3.61
C LEU A 27 10.81 12.88 -4.72
N ASP A 28 11.92 12.94 -5.46
CA ASP A 28 12.09 13.88 -6.58
C ASP A 28 11.05 13.63 -7.67
N PHE A 29 10.81 12.36 -8.02
CA PHE A 29 9.79 11.97 -8.98
C PHE A 29 8.37 12.36 -8.53
N LEU A 30 8.02 12.10 -7.27
CA LEU A 30 6.70 12.45 -6.72
C LEU A 30 6.49 13.97 -6.65
N THR A 31 7.54 14.71 -6.32
CA THR A 31 7.54 16.17 -6.29
C THR A 31 7.33 16.75 -7.69
N LEU A 32 8.04 16.23 -8.69
CA LEU A 32 7.90 16.62 -10.09
C LEU A 32 6.46 16.43 -10.60
N HIS A 33 5.81 15.35 -10.19
CA HIS A 33 4.44 15.02 -10.60
C HIS A 33 3.35 15.64 -9.72
N LYS A 34 3.70 16.55 -8.80
CA LYS A 34 2.77 17.26 -7.89
C LYS A 34 1.86 16.32 -7.10
N VAL A 35 2.42 15.20 -6.67
CA VAL A 35 1.72 14.23 -5.83
C VAL A 35 1.66 14.76 -4.39
N ARG A 36 0.45 15.15 -3.94
CA ARG A 36 0.07 15.70 -2.61
C ARG A 36 1.26 16.21 -1.74
N PRO A 37 1.60 17.51 -1.84
CA PRO A 37 2.94 18.00 -1.49
C PRO A 37 3.13 18.46 -0.03
N ASP A 38 2.11 18.54 0.81
CA ASP A 38 2.24 19.34 2.04
C ASP A 38 3.11 18.69 3.16
N ALA A 39 3.56 17.44 2.98
CA ALA A 39 4.38 16.74 4.00
C ALA A 39 5.32 15.65 3.44
N LEU A 40 5.59 15.63 2.13
CA LEU A 40 6.49 14.61 1.56
C LEU A 40 7.94 14.89 1.98
N ASN A 41 8.54 13.92 2.67
CA ASN A 41 9.95 13.93 3.02
C ASN A 41 10.55 12.53 2.81
N GLU A 42 11.87 12.46 2.79
CA GLU A 42 12.59 11.24 2.47
C GLU A 42 12.26 10.07 3.43
N ASN A 43 12.14 10.36 4.74
CA ASN A 43 11.75 9.36 5.74
C ASN A 43 10.36 8.75 5.48
N LEU A 44 9.42 9.57 4.99
CA LEU A 44 8.10 9.11 4.62
C LEU A 44 8.14 8.26 3.34
N VAL A 45 8.94 8.67 2.36
CA VAL A 45 9.17 7.92 1.12
C VAL A 45 9.80 6.57 1.40
N GLU A 46 10.84 6.54 2.22
CA GLU A 46 11.49 5.32 2.68
C GLU A 46 10.51 4.41 3.44
N SER A 47 9.68 4.97 4.33
CA SER A 47 8.64 4.20 5.03
C SER A 47 7.68 3.51 4.05
N VAL A 48 7.27 4.20 2.98
CA VAL A 48 6.40 3.61 1.94
C VAL A 48 7.13 2.58 1.10
N MET A 49 8.41 2.79 0.81
CA MET A 49 9.25 1.82 0.09
C MET A 49 9.45 0.54 0.89
N LEU A 50 9.72 0.64 2.19
CA LEU A 50 9.73 -0.46 3.15
C LEU A 50 8.38 -1.21 3.16
N MET A 51 7.28 -0.51 2.92
CA MET A 51 5.93 -1.10 2.85
C MET A 51 5.63 -1.75 1.49
N CYS A 52 6.30 -1.34 0.41
CA CYS A 52 6.07 -1.84 -0.95
C CYS A 52 7.00 -2.99 -1.36
N SER A 53 8.06 -3.25 -0.59
CA SER A 53 9.06 -4.28 -0.83
C SER A 53 9.36 -5.10 0.43
N SER A 54 9.22 -6.42 0.34
CA SER A 54 9.53 -7.37 1.42
C SER A 54 11.03 -7.57 1.67
N ARG A 55 11.89 -7.11 0.75
CA ARG A 55 13.35 -7.18 0.84
C ARG A 55 13.99 -5.82 0.61
N TYR A 56 13.40 -4.78 1.20
CA TYR A 56 13.93 -3.44 1.04
C TYR A 56 15.31 -3.32 1.71
N SER A 57 16.32 -2.96 0.92
CA SER A 57 17.71 -2.77 1.35
C SER A 57 18.22 -1.36 1.02
N GLY A 58 17.34 -0.37 1.01
CA GLY A 58 17.64 1.00 0.56
C GLY A 58 17.12 1.33 -0.84
N THR A 59 16.74 0.34 -1.64
CA THR A 59 16.13 0.55 -2.96
C THR A 59 14.90 -0.34 -3.18
N ILE A 60 13.91 0.15 -3.92
CA ILE A 60 12.86 -0.69 -4.50
C ILE A 60 13.21 -1.05 -5.94
N THR A 61 13.05 -2.32 -6.28
CA THR A 61 13.29 -2.86 -7.60
C THR A 61 12.03 -3.53 -8.14
N GLY A 62 11.92 -3.60 -9.46
CA GLY A 62 10.77 -4.18 -10.14
C GLY A 62 9.62 -3.17 -10.33
N HIS A 63 9.13 -3.10 -11.57
CA HIS A 63 8.10 -2.15 -11.99
C HIS A 63 6.86 -2.20 -11.09
N SER A 64 6.46 -3.40 -10.64
CA SER A 64 5.32 -3.54 -9.74
C SER A 64 5.54 -2.82 -8.41
N ALA A 65 6.67 -2.98 -7.73
CA ALA A 65 6.96 -2.33 -6.45
C ALA A 65 7.03 -0.79 -6.58
N ILE A 66 7.59 -0.31 -7.69
CA ILE A 66 7.69 1.12 -8.01
C ILE A 66 6.30 1.71 -8.23
N LYS A 67 5.47 1.05 -9.05
CA LYS A 67 4.07 1.43 -9.28
C LYS A 67 3.27 1.47 -7.97
N ARG A 68 3.49 0.49 -7.07
CA ARG A 68 2.87 0.47 -5.73
C ARG A 68 3.25 1.70 -4.92
N ALA A 69 4.54 2.02 -4.84
CA ALA A 69 5.00 3.15 -4.03
C ALA A 69 4.44 4.48 -4.55
N VAL A 70 4.48 4.73 -5.85
CA VAL A 70 3.91 5.96 -6.46
C VAL A 70 2.40 6.06 -6.21
N TYR A 71 1.69 4.94 -6.29
CA TYR A 71 0.25 4.88 -6.07
C TYR A 71 -0.14 5.20 -4.63
N VAL A 72 0.64 4.72 -3.64
CA VAL A 72 0.44 5.04 -2.22
C VAL A 72 0.48 6.55 -2.00
N PHE A 73 1.44 7.24 -2.60
CA PHE A 73 1.54 8.69 -2.47
C PHE A 73 0.46 9.48 -3.22
N SER A 74 0.04 8.98 -4.39
CA SER A 74 -0.94 9.66 -5.26
C SER A 74 -2.36 9.71 -4.70
N ASN A 75 -2.68 8.80 -3.78
CA ASN A 75 -4.07 8.60 -3.35
C ASN A 75 -4.27 8.61 -1.83
N TYR A 76 -3.20 8.55 -1.03
CA TYR A 76 -3.34 8.25 0.39
C TYR A 76 -2.51 9.15 1.28
N THR A 77 -3.16 9.78 2.26
CA THR A 77 -2.49 10.54 3.32
C THR A 77 -2.20 9.59 4.48
N LYS A 78 -0.92 9.45 4.85
CA LYS A 78 -0.41 8.66 5.99
C LYS A 78 -1.29 8.81 7.25
N ASP A 79 -1.76 10.02 7.49
CA ASP A 79 -2.54 10.38 8.68
C ASP A 79 -3.89 9.67 8.77
N GLN A 80 -4.55 9.38 7.65
CA GLN A 80 -5.84 8.68 7.66
C GLN A 80 -5.68 7.20 8.04
N TYR A 81 -4.62 6.55 7.58
CA TYR A 81 -4.36 5.15 7.92
C TYR A 81 -3.66 4.97 9.26
N TYR A 82 -2.88 5.97 9.68
CA TYR A 82 -2.41 6.00 11.06
C TYR A 82 -3.56 6.24 12.03
N ALA A 83 -4.50 7.14 11.73
CA ALA A 83 -5.73 7.29 12.51
C ALA A 83 -6.59 6.02 12.50
N LEU A 84 -6.68 5.33 11.36
CA LEU A 84 -7.37 4.03 11.26
C LEU A 84 -6.68 2.99 12.13
N TYR A 85 -5.36 2.89 12.08
CA TYR A 85 -4.57 1.97 12.90
C TYR A 85 -4.80 2.24 14.39
N LEU A 86 -4.69 3.50 14.82
CA LEU A 86 -4.95 3.90 16.21
C LEU A 86 -6.40 3.65 16.65
N TYR A 87 -7.36 3.87 15.74
CA TYR A 87 -8.78 3.61 16.03
C TYR A 87 -9.04 2.12 16.33
N PHE A 88 -8.30 1.22 15.68
CA PHE A 88 -8.44 -0.22 15.89
C PHE A 88 -7.50 -0.77 16.99
N ASP A 89 -6.44 -0.05 17.35
CA ASP A 89 -5.65 -0.31 18.56
C ASP A 89 -6.36 0.25 19.81
N GLN A 90 -7.56 -0.28 20.09
CA GLN A 90 -8.43 0.23 21.17
C GLN A 90 -7.82 0.13 22.56
N LYS A 91 -6.78 -0.69 22.73
CA LYS A 91 -6.08 -0.90 24.00
C LYS A 91 -4.71 -0.21 24.05
N PHE A 92 -4.37 0.60 23.03
CA PHE A 92 -3.11 1.34 22.94
C PHE A 92 -1.86 0.45 23.12
N ARG A 93 -1.90 -0.76 22.54
CA ARG A 93 -0.82 -1.73 22.65
C ARG A 93 0.33 -1.43 21.69
N GLY A 94 0.11 -0.55 20.72
CA GLY A 94 1.03 -0.30 19.62
C GLY A 94 1.10 -1.46 18.61
N VAL A 95 0.19 -2.43 18.74
CA VAL A 95 0.06 -3.61 17.87
C VAL A 95 -1.41 -4.05 17.75
N LEU A 96 -1.81 -4.41 16.53
CA LEU A 96 -3.12 -5.00 16.26
C LEU A 96 -3.07 -6.53 16.38
N ASN A 97 -4.18 -7.14 16.77
CA ASN A 97 -4.42 -8.56 16.53
C ASN A 97 -5.07 -8.78 15.15
N SER A 98 -5.25 -10.04 14.75
CA SER A 98 -5.83 -10.37 13.44
C SER A 98 -7.26 -9.85 13.27
N GLU A 99 -8.07 -9.83 14.33
CA GLU A 99 -9.46 -9.36 14.29
C GLU A 99 -9.53 -7.85 14.07
N GLU A 100 -8.69 -7.07 14.77
CA GLU A 100 -8.59 -5.62 14.63
C GLU A 100 -8.07 -5.23 13.24
N LEU A 101 -7.16 -6.02 12.65
CA LEU A 101 -6.76 -5.84 11.25
C LEU A 101 -7.92 -6.08 10.29
N ILE A 102 -8.65 -7.19 10.44
CA ILE A 102 -9.79 -7.53 9.58
C ILE A 102 -10.83 -6.41 9.64
N ALA A 103 -11.19 -5.97 10.86
CA ALA A 103 -12.13 -4.87 11.04
C ALA A 103 -11.64 -3.56 10.40
N ALA A 104 -10.34 -3.27 10.47
CA ALA A 104 -9.75 -2.12 9.79
C ALA A 104 -9.86 -2.21 8.26
N ILE A 105 -9.63 -3.39 7.68
CA ILE A 105 -9.73 -3.65 6.24
C ILE A 105 -11.19 -3.63 5.76
N GLU A 106 -12.13 -4.12 6.56
CA GLU A 106 -13.57 -4.02 6.27
C GLU A 106 -14.06 -2.57 6.29
N LYS A 107 -13.57 -1.76 7.24
CA LYS A 107 -13.96 -0.35 7.40
C LYS A 107 -13.64 0.50 6.16
N ILE A 108 -12.55 0.17 5.48
CA ILE A 108 -12.12 0.81 4.22
C ILE A 108 -12.76 0.17 2.98
N GLN A 109 -13.71 -0.74 3.18
CA GLN A 109 -14.50 -1.41 2.13
C GLN A 109 -13.63 -2.16 1.11
N ILE A 110 -12.52 -2.73 1.57
CA ILE A 110 -11.76 -3.69 0.79
C ILE A 110 -12.28 -5.07 1.20
N GLY A 111 -13.31 -5.55 0.49
CA GLY A 111 -14.00 -6.80 0.79
C GLY A 111 -13.09 -8.04 0.65
N LEU A 112 -12.26 -8.28 1.65
CA LEU A 112 -11.38 -9.43 1.78
C LEU A 112 -11.96 -10.41 2.80
N SER A 113 -11.88 -11.70 2.50
CA SER A 113 -12.23 -12.74 3.46
C SER A 113 -11.16 -12.86 4.53
N GLU A 114 -11.53 -13.33 5.73
CA GLU A 114 -10.58 -13.63 6.81
C GLU A 114 -9.44 -14.54 6.33
N ARG A 115 -9.75 -15.52 5.47
CA ARG A 115 -8.76 -16.43 4.89
C ARG A 115 -7.76 -15.70 3.99
N ALA A 116 -8.20 -14.71 3.23
CA ALA A 116 -7.31 -13.89 2.41
C ALA A 116 -6.41 -13.01 3.29
N CYS A 117 -6.96 -12.41 4.36
CA CYS A 117 -6.17 -11.67 5.34
C CYS A 117 -5.13 -12.57 6.02
N ALA A 118 -5.51 -13.77 6.48
CA ALA A 118 -4.59 -14.73 7.08
C ALA A 118 -3.48 -15.15 6.11
N SER A 119 -3.80 -15.36 4.83
CA SER A 119 -2.82 -15.66 3.80
C SER A 119 -1.88 -14.48 3.50
N MET A 120 -2.30 -13.23 3.68
CA MET A 120 -1.41 -12.09 3.52
C MET A 120 -0.51 -11.92 4.74
N LEU A 121 -1.02 -12.24 5.93
CA LEU A 121 -0.26 -12.19 7.19
C LEU A 121 0.80 -13.30 7.30
N SER A 122 0.64 -14.42 6.60
CA SER A 122 1.63 -15.51 6.64
C SER A 122 3.02 -15.05 6.18
N ASP A 123 3.09 -14.08 5.26
CA ASP A 123 4.35 -13.47 4.80
C ASP A 123 5.10 -12.71 5.92
N HIS A 124 4.39 -12.37 7.00
CA HIS A 124 4.86 -11.50 8.09
C HIS A 124 4.93 -12.23 9.44
N THR A 125 4.78 -13.56 9.46
CA THR A 125 4.68 -14.37 10.69
C THR A 125 5.86 -14.16 11.65
N ALA A 126 7.08 -14.04 11.11
CA ALA A 126 8.28 -13.82 11.93
C ALA A 126 8.23 -12.47 12.66
N GLU A 127 7.92 -11.39 11.93
CA GLU A 127 7.83 -10.02 12.48
C GLU A 127 6.66 -9.90 13.48
N ILE A 128 5.52 -10.54 13.21
CA ILE A 128 4.37 -10.58 14.13
C ILE A 128 4.74 -11.30 15.43
N THR A 129 5.49 -12.40 15.33
CA THR A 129 5.91 -13.16 16.51
C THR A 129 6.93 -12.38 17.33
N GLU A 130 7.89 -11.72 16.66
CA GLU A 130 8.91 -10.89 17.30
C GLU A 130 8.30 -9.71 18.09
N HIS A 131 7.29 -9.04 17.51
CA HIS A 131 6.65 -7.88 18.12
C HIS A 131 5.38 -8.20 18.94
N GLY A 132 4.98 -9.47 19.03
CA GLY A 132 3.78 -9.89 19.75
C GLY A 132 2.46 -9.42 19.13
N GLY A 133 2.47 -9.01 17.86
CA GLY A 133 1.30 -8.52 17.15
C GLY A 133 1.60 -7.80 15.84
N ILE A 134 0.56 -7.30 15.18
CA ILE A 134 0.64 -6.62 13.88
C ILE A 134 1.01 -5.15 14.12
N THR A 135 2.26 -4.83 13.85
CA THR A 135 2.78 -3.45 13.93
C THR A 135 2.15 -2.57 12.85
N TYR A 136 2.27 -1.25 12.99
CA TYR A 136 1.83 -0.31 11.96
C TYR A 136 2.47 -0.58 10.59
N ARG A 137 3.72 -1.04 10.58
CA ARG A 137 4.44 -1.43 9.36
C ARG A 137 3.74 -2.61 8.65
N VAL A 138 3.50 -3.71 9.37
CA VAL A 138 2.84 -4.89 8.82
C VAL A 138 1.41 -4.56 8.39
N PHE A 139 0.69 -3.78 9.21
CA PHE A 139 -0.64 -3.28 8.88
C PHE A 139 -0.66 -2.56 7.52
N MET A 140 0.26 -1.62 7.31
CA MET A 140 0.34 -0.88 6.06
C MET A 140 0.79 -1.74 4.88
N GLN A 141 1.71 -2.70 5.08
CA GLN A 141 2.12 -3.63 4.03
C GLN A 141 0.93 -4.47 3.53
N VAL A 142 0.12 -5.00 4.45
CA VAL A 142 -1.10 -5.72 4.12
C VAL A 142 -2.10 -4.79 3.43
N LEU A 143 -2.37 -3.62 4.01
CA LEU A 143 -3.29 -2.64 3.47
C LEU A 143 -2.97 -2.22 2.03
N VAL A 144 -1.70 -1.91 1.75
CA VAL A 144 -1.24 -1.55 0.42
C VAL A 144 -1.49 -2.70 -0.56
N LYS A 145 -1.08 -3.92 -0.22
CA LYS A 145 -1.36 -5.12 -1.04
C LYS A 145 -2.87 -5.23 -1.35
N CYS A 146 -3.73 -5.08 -0.33
CA CYS A 146 -5.18 -5.18 -0.44
C CYS A 146 -5.77 -4.18 -1.44
N ILE A 147 -5.34 -2.92 -1.33
CA ILE A 147 -5.79 -1.83 -2.20
C ILE A 147 -5.42 -2.12 -3.67
N ILE A 148 -4.20 -2.59 -3.91
CA ILE A 148 -3.70 -2.85 -5.27
C ILE A 148 -4.43 -4.04 -5.89
N PHE A 149 -4.61 -5.13 -5.14
CA PHE A 149 -5.36 -6.29 -5.61
C PHE A 149 -6.78 -5.88 -6.00
N ARG A 150 -7.47 -5.11 -5.15
CA ARG A 150 -8.81 -4.61 -5.45
C ARG A 150 -8.82 -3.80 -6.75
N ARG A 151 -7.84 -2.91 -6.96
CA ARG A 151 -7.80 -2.08 -8.15
C ARG A 151 -7.47 -2.87 -9.41
N GLN A 152 -6.46 -3.75 -9.37
CA GLN A 152 -6.13 -4.63 -10.50
C GLN A 152 -7.31 -5.53 -10.87
N PHE A 153 -8.04 -6.03 -9.87
CA PHE A 153 -9.26 -6.79 -10.08
C PHE A 153 -10.35 -5.93 -10.74
N LEU A 154 -10.61 -4.72 -10.24
CA LEU A 154 -11.58 -3.80 -10.86
C LEU A 154 -11.19 -3.36 -12.28
N ASP A 155 -9.90 -3.11 -12.53
CA ASP A 155 -9.39 -2.76 -13.85
C ASP A 155 -9.55 -3.94 -14.82
N ALA A 156 -9.23 -5.17 -14.38
CA ALA A 156 -9.47 -6.39 -15.16
C ALA A 156 -10.96 -6.61 -15.47
N LEU A 157 -11.84 -6.40 -14.48
CA LEU A 157 -13.30 -6.46 -14.68
C LEU A 157 -13.80 -5.40 -15.66
N SER A 158 -13.18 -4.21 -15.68
CA SER A 158 -13.55 -3.13 -16.60
C SER A 158 -13.05 -3.35 -18.03
N ALA A 159 -11.91 -4.03 -18.19
CA ALA A 159 -11.34 -4.39 -19.49
C ALA A 159 -12.09 -5.57 -20.13
N ASP A 160 -12.65 -6.46 -19.30
CA ASP A 160 -13.51 -7.55 -19.72
C ASP A 160 -14.94 -7.01 -19.89
N GLY A 161 -15.23 -6.39 -21.04
CA GLY A 161 -16.53 -5.77 -21.38
C GLY A 161 -17.75 -6.72 -21.34
N SER A 162 -17.55 -7.97 -20.94
CA SER A 162 -18.59 -8.97 -20.66
C SER A 162 -19.13 -8.91 -19.22
N ILE A 163 -18.44 -8.24 -18.28
CA ILE A 163 -18.78 -8.23 -16.85
C ILE A 163 -19.51 -6.94 -16.45
N GLY A 164 -20.43 -6.48 -17.31
CA GLY A 164 -21.28 -5.30 -17.05
C GLY A 164 -22.33 -5.50 -15.95
N SER A 165 -22.40 -6.66 -15.29
CA SER A 165 -23.48 -6.96 -14.34
C SER A 165 -23.06 -7.85 -13.16
N ILE A 166 -21.97 -7.55 -12.46
CA ILE A 166 -21.88 -7.98 -11.06
C ILE A 166 -22.44 -6.85 -10.20
N LYS A 167 -23.76 -6.89 -9.98
CA LYS A 167 -24.39 -6.11 -8.91
C LYS A 167 -23.84 -6.62 -7.59
N LEU A 168 -22.90 -5.90 -6.99
CA LEU A 168 -22.58 -6.04 -5.58
C LEU A 168 -23.87 -5.71 -4.80
N LYS A 169 -24.54 -6.75 -4.28
CA LYS A 169 -25.64 -6.57 -3.33
C LYS A 169 -25.06 -5.89 -2.10
N ARG A 170 -25.63 -4.73 -1.79
CA ARG A 170 -25.42 -4.00 -0.52
C ARG A 170 -25.76 -4.88 0.67
#